data_AF-A0AAE6YF95-F1
#
_entry.id   AF-A0AAE6YF95-F1
#
_cell.length_a   1.000
_cell.length_b   1.000
_cell.length_c   1.000
_cell.angle_alpha   90.00
_cell.angle_beta   90.00
_cell.angle_gamma   90.00
#
_symmetry.space_group_name_H-M   'P 1'
#
loop_
_entity.id
_entity.type
_entity.pdbx_description
1 polymer ?
#
loop_
_entity_poly.entity_id
_entity_poly.type
_entity_poly.pdbx_seq_one_letter_code
_entity_poly.pdbx_strand_id
1 'polypeptide(L)'
;MNICTECVDLAASIVAEYRPGPTELRMPMWGKLSDAEMLERLPRVVAVADQVEADLRMWVTELRRRGVTWARIGRALGITRQSAWERFSGEE
;
A
#
# COMPACT_ATOMS: atom_id res chain seq x y z
N MET A 1 -25.20 -25.44 -6.53
CA MET A 1 -25.41 -24.37 -5.54
C MET A 1 -25.56 -23.10 -6.33
N ASN A 2 -26.79 -22.62 -6.49
CA ASN A 2 -27.07 -21.42 -7.25
C ASN A 2 -27.56 -20.34 -6.29
N ILE A 3 -26.97 -19.17 -6.37
CA ILE A 3 -27.41 -17.97 -5.65
C ILE A 3 -28.67 -17.42 -6.33
N CYS A 4 -29.64 -17.00 -5.53
CA CYS A 4 -30.90 -16.44 -6.02
C CYS A 4 -30.74 -14.95 -6.39
N THR A 5 -31.59 -14.42 -7.27
CA THR A 5 -31.52 -13.00 -7.66
C THR A 5 -31.74 -12.07 -6.46
N GLU A 6 -32.68 -12.40 -5.57
CA GLU A 6 -32.90 -11.63 -4.33
C GLU A 6 -31.66 -11.61 -3.42
N CYS A 7 -30.92 -12.71 -3.39
CA CYS A 7 -29.69 -12.86 -2.63
C CYS A 7 -28.57 -11.97 -3.22
N VAL A 8 -28.53 -11.84 -4.55
CA VAL A 8 -27.61 -10.95 -5.27
C VAL A 8 -27.99 -9.49 -5.04
N ASP A 9 -29.28 -9.17 -5.06
CA ASP A 9 -29.79 -7.81 -4.85
C ASP A 9 -29.53 -7.33 -3.42
N LEU A 10 -29.76 -8.19 -2.42
CA LEU A 10 -29.44 -7.91 -1.02
C LEU A 10 -27.93 -7.74 -0.81
N ALA A 11 -27.10 -8.58 -1.43
CA ALA A 11 -25.65 -8.41 -1.34
C ALA A 11 -25.21 -7.09 -1.99
N ALA A 12 -25.80 -6.73 -3.14
CA ALA A 12 -25.52 -5.47 -3.82
C ALA A 12 -25.93 -4.26 -2.97
N SER A 13 -27.04 -4.32 -2.23
CA SER A 13 -27.47 -3.23 -1.34
C SER A 13 -26.51 -3.04 -0.17
N ILE A 14 -26.07 -4.12 0.47
CA ILE A 14 -25.08 -4.07 1.56
C ILE A 14 -23.74 -3.52 1.05
N VAL A 15 -23.28 -3.99 -0.12
CA VAL A 15 -22.04 -3.49 -0.73
C VAL A 15 -22.15 -2.02 -1.09
N ALA A 16 -23.32 -1.55 -1.53
CA ALA A 16 -23.54 -0.13 -1.84
C ALA A 16 -23.58 0.75 -0.58
N GLU A 17 -24.21 0.27 0.50
CA GLU A 17 -24.33 0.97 1.79
C GLU A 17 -22.97 1.12 2.48
N TYR A 18 -22.17 0.05 2.47
CA TYR A 18 -20.85 0.02 3.11
C TYR A 18 -19.70 0.23 2.13
N ARG A 19 -19.98 0.62 0.87
CA ARG A 19 -18.93 1.00 -0.06
C ARG A 19 -18.17 2.15 0.60
N PRO A 20 -16.91 1.95 1.02
CA PRO A 20 -16.15 3.09 1.50
C PRO A 20 -16.16 4.10 0.36
N GLY A 21 -16.56 5.34 0.65
CA GLY A 21 -16.44 6.43 -0.29
C GLY A 21 -15.00 6.51 -0.82
N PRO A 22 -14.73 7.30 -1.87
CA PRO A 22 -13.34 7.61 -2.19
C PRO A 22 -12.69 8.01 -0.87
N THR A 23 -11.63 7.30 -0.47
CA THR A 23 -10.80 7.71 0.65
C THR A 23 -10.31 9.08 0.24
N GLU A 24 -11.05 10.12 0.61
CA GLU A 24 -10.49 11.42 0.77
C GLU A 24 -9.37 11.14 1.73
N LEU A 25 -8.15 11.12 1.20
CA LEU A 25 -6.98 11.47 1.96
C LEU A 25 -7.33 12.86 2.51
N ARG A 26 -8.08 12.89 3.62
CA ARG A 26 -8.25 14.05 4.45
C ARG A 26 -6.85 14.26 4.94
N MET A 27 -6.10 15.02 4.15
CA MET A 27 -4.87 15.61 4.61
C MET A 27 -5.23 16.15 5.99
N PRO A 28 -4.48 15.74 7.04
CA PRO A 28 -4.68 16.31 8.35
C PRO A 28 -4.86 17.82 8.16
N MET A 29 -5.77 18.43 8.89
CA MET A 29 -5.83 19.88 8.94
C MET A 29 -4.52 20.33 9.60
N TRP A 30 -3.40 20.33 8.87
CA TRP A 30 -2.05 20.54 9.39
C TRP A 30 -1.99 21.90 10.07
N GLY A 31 -2.67 22.89 9.50
CA GLY A 31 -2.85 24.22 10.09
C GLY A 31 -3.70 24.27 11.37
N LYS A 32 -4.21 23.15 11.87
CA LYS A 32 -4.94 23.04 13.16
C LYS A 32 -4.21 22.20 14.20
N LEU A 33 -3.09 21.56 13.85
CA LEU A 33 -2.29 20.78 14.79
C LEU A 33 -1.11 21.62 15.26
N SER A 34 -0.81 21.58 16.55
CA SER A 34 0.47 22.05 17.07
C SER A 34 1.61 21.11 16.66
N ASP A 35 2.85 21.61 16.69
CA ASP A 35 4.04 20.81 16.42
C ASP A 35 4.14 19.58 17.33
N ALA A 36 3.76 19.72 18.61
CA ALA A 36 3.75 18.61 19.57
C ALA A 36 2.78 17.49 19.14
N GLU A 37 1.55 17.85 18.76
CA GLU A 37 0.56 16.88 18.27
C GLU A 37 0.98 16.23 16.94
N MET A 38 1.78 16.93 16.12
CA MET A 38 2.36 16.34 14.91
C MET A 38 3.46 15.33 15.26
N LEU A 39 4.38 15.69 16.16
CA LEU A 39 5.47 14.83 16.61
C LEU A 39 4.94 13.55 17.27
N GLU A 40 3.90 13.64 18.10
CA GLU A 40 3.25 12.48 18.73
C GLU A 40 2.68 11.47 17.72
N ARG A 41 2.36 11.90 16.50
CA ARG A 41 1.82 11.01 15.45
C ARG A 41 2.90 10.30 14.65
N LEU A 42 4.13 10.82 14.61
CA LEU A 42 5.21 10.27 13.78
C LEU A 42 5.50 8.79 14.05
N PRO A 43 5.55 8.28 15.29
CA PRO A 43 5.83 6.86 15.53
C PRO A 43 4.84 5.93 14.84
N ARG A 44 3.56 6.30 14.79
CA ARG A 44 2.53 5.52 14.09
C ARG A 44 2.72 5.56 12.58
N VAL A 45 3.11 6.71 12.03
CA VAL A 45 3.39 6.86 10.59
C VAL A 45 4.61 6.01 10.21
N VAL A 46 5.68 6.04 11.02
CA VAL A 46 6.86 5.21 10.83
C VAL A 46 6.49 3.73 10.86
N ALA A 47 5.72 3.27 11.85
CA ALA A 47 5.30 1.87 11.91
C ALA A 47 4.54 1.40 10.66
N VAL A 48 3.68 2.25 10.09
CA VAL A 48 2.98 1.95 8.84
C VAL A 48 3.95 1.95 7.65
N ALA A 49 4.88 2.91 7.59
CA ALA A 49 5.89 2.96 6.54
C ALA A 49 6.80 1.73 6.56
N ASP A 50 7.24 1.30 7.74
CA ASP A 50 8.08 0.12 7.93
C ASP A 50 7.34 -1.15 7.48
N GLN A 51 6.06 -1.28 7.80
CA GLN A 51 5.25 -2.42 7.34
C GLN A 51 5.14 -2.46 5.81
N VAL A 52 4.84 -1.31 5.18
CA VAL A 52 4.75 -1.22 3.72
C VAL A 52 6.10 -1.52 3.06
N GLU A 53 7.21 -1.08 3.65
CA GLU A 53 8.56 -1.37 3.15
C GLU A 53 8.89 -2.86 3.26
N ALA A 54 8.57 -3.50 4.39
CA ALA A 54 8.75 -4.94 4.59
C ALA A 54 7.96 -5.76 3.57
N ASP A 55 6.68 -5.42 3.37
CA ASP A 55 5.84 -6.06 2.36
C ASP A 55 6.44 -5.89 0.96
N LEU A 56 6.83 -4.66 0.60
CA LEU A 56 7.44 -4.36 -0.70
C LEU A 56 8.72 -5.20 -0.94
N ARG A 57 9.57 -5.35 0.08
CA ARG A 57 10.76 -6.20 0.03
C ARG A 57 10.39 -7.66 -0.23
N MET A 58 9.39 -8.21 0.46
CA MET A 58 8.91 -9.58 0.20
C MET A 58 8.46 -9.77 -1.25
N TRP A 59 7.71 -8.83 -1.81
CA TRP A 59 7.29 -8.88 -3.22
C TRP A 59 8.49 -8.83 -4.18
N VAL A 60 9.44 -7.94 -3.95
CA VAL A 60 10.65 -7.82 -4.78
C VAL A 60 11.48 -9.09 -4.71
N THR A 61 11.68 -9.67 -3.51
CA THR A 61 12.40 -10.93 -3.31
C THR A 61 11.74 -12.08 -4.08
N GLU A 62 10.41 -12.22 -4.01
CA GLU A 62 9.70 -13.26 -4.76
C GLU A 62 9.81 -13.04 -6.28
N LEU A 63 9.74 -11.80 -6.76
CA LEU A 63 9.96 -11.48 -8.17
C LEU A 63 11.38 -11.83 -8.63
N ARG A 64 12.38 -11.57 -7.79
CA ARG A 64 13.77 -11.94 -8.05
C ARG A 64 13.96 -13.45 -8.08
N ARG A 65 13.35 -14.18 -7.14
CA ARG A 65 13.33 -15.65 -7.13
C ARG A 65 12.70 -16.23 -8.40
N ARG A 66 11.70 -15.55 -8.97
CA ARG A 66 11.07 -15.90 -10.27
C ARG A 66 11.89 -15.45 -11.49
N GLY A 67 13.07 -14.86 -11.31
CA GLY A 67 13.95 -14.43 -12.41
C GLY A 67 13.57 -13.09 -13.05
N VAL A 68 12.63 -12.32 -12.47
CA VAL A 68 12.24 -11.01 -13.02
C VAL A 68 13.41 -10.03 -12.90
N THR A 69 13.84 -9.41 -14.00
CA THR A 69 15.03 -8.55 -14.02
C THR A 69 14.83 -7.26 -13.22
N TRP A 70 15.92 -6.75 -12.63
CA TRP A 70 15.94 -5.44 -11.95
C TRP A 70 15.43 -4.30 -12.83
N ALA A 71 15.64 -4.38 -14.15
CA ALA A 71 15.12 -3.37 -15.08
C ALA A 71 13.59 -3.38 -15.16
N ARG A 72 12.96 -4.57 -15.13
CA ARG A 72 11.49 -4.69 -15.14
C ARG A 72 10.88 -4.31 -13.80
N ILE A 73 11.53 -4.67 -12.68
CA ILE A 73 11.12 -4.27 -11.34
C ILE A 73 11.21 -2.74 -11.18
N GLY A 74 12.35 -2.14 -11.54
CA GLY A 74 12.53 -0.69 -11.49
C GLY A 74 11.47 0.06 -12.31
N ARG A 75 11.19 -0.38 -13.54
CA ARG A 75 10.09 0.20 -14.35
C ARG A 75 8.73 0.11 -13.65
N ALA A 76 8.41 -1.01 -13.01
CA ALA A 76 7.15 -1.16 -12.28
C ALA A 76 7.06 -0.25 -11.05
N LEU A 77 8.20 0.03 -10.40
CA LEU A 77 8.32 0.94 -9.26
C LEU A 77 8.50 2.41 -9.66
N GLY A 78 8.58 2.73 -10.95
CA GLY A 78 8.83 4.09 -11.43
C GLY A 78 10.26 4.61 -11.17
N ILE A 79 11.23 3.72 -10.95
CA ILE A 79 12.64 4.06 -10.67
C ILE A 79 13.59 3.42 -11.68
N THR A 80 14.85 3.87 -11.67
CA THR A 80 15.87 3.29 -12.56
C THR A 80 16.23 1.85 -12.14
N ARG A 81 16.79 1.08 -13.08
CA ARG A 81 17.35 -0.25 -12.79
C ARG A 81 18.37 -0.20 -11.65
N GLN A 82 19.25 0.80 -11.68
CA GLN A 82 20.32 0.96 -10.69
C GLN A 82 19.73 1.24 -9.31
N SER A 83 18.78 2.18 -9.21
CA SER A 83 18.10 2.49 -7.95
C SER A 83 17.35 1.28 -7.38
N ALA A 84 16.72 0.46 -8.23
CA ALA A 84 16.09 -0.78 -7.79
C ALA A 84 17.10 -1.81 -7.27
N TRP A 85 18.26 -1.94 -7.92
CA TRP A 85 19.32 -2.82 -7.45
C TRP A 85 19.88 -2.34 -6.10
N GLU A 86 20.33 -1.09 -6.02
CA GLU A 86 20.92 -0.50 -4.80
C GLU A 86 19.98 -0.63 -3.59
N ARG A 87 18.66 -0.44 -3.79
CA ARG A 87 17.68 -0.51 -2.70
C ARG A 87 17.40 -1.93 -2.21
N PHE A 88 17.37 -2.92 -3.11
CA PHE A 88 16.82 -4.25 -2.82
C PHE A 88 17.82 -5.41 -2.96
N SER A 89 19.08 -5.16 -3.36
CA SER A 89 20.09 -6.21 -3.48
C SER A 89 20.92 -6.43 -2.21
N GLY A 90 20.77 -5.58 -1.19
CA GLY A 90 21.63 -5.53 0.00
C GLY A 90 21.09 -6.25 1.24
N GLU A 91 19.99 -7.00 1.13
CA GLU A 91 19.43 -7.82 2.21
C GLU A 91 19.43 -9.29 1.79
N GLU A 92 20.60 -9.91 1.93
CA GLU A 92 20.79 -11.37 1.93
C GLU A 92 21.70 -11.74 3.09
#